data_AF-A0A7V9CIV1-F1
#
_entry.id   AF-A0A7V9CIV1-F1
#
_cell.length_a   1.000
_cell.length_b   1.000
_cell.length_c   1.000
_cell.angle_alpha   90.00
_cell.angle_beta   90.00
_cell.angle_gamma   90.00
#
_symmetry.space_group_name_H-M   'P 1'
#
loop_
_entity.id
_entity.type
_entity.pdbx_description
1 polymer ?
#
loop_
_entity_poly.entity_id
_entity_poly.type
_entity_poly.pdbx_seq_one_letter_code
_entity_poly.pdbx_strand_id
1 'polypeptide(L)'
;IRLGLSGVRTVDTRANLLRAGGLLDQAALDPYTFLRDAYLQRRRSLVYDGSPPLEDYEDFENFEDPESAAPANVPATSPDPAGEGAVEPAEK
;
A
#
# COMPACT_ATOMS: atom_id res chain seq x y z
N ILE A 1 -32.48 -18.22 19.26
CA ILE A 1 -32.29 -16.76 19.07
C ILE A 1 -30.84 -16.37 18.70
N ARG A 2 -29.80 -17.11 19.12
CA ARG A 2 -28.40 -16.77 18.79
C ARG A 2 -28.05 -16.77 17.29
N LEU A 3 -28.67 -17.63 16.47
CA LEU A 3 -28.37 -17.72 15.04
C LEU A 3 -28.74 -16.46 14.25
N GLY A 4 -29.83 -15.78 14.61
CA GLY A 4 -30.25 -14.55 13.92
C GLY A 4 -29.24 -13.41 14.11
N LEU A 5 -28.73 -13.24 15.35
CA LEU A 5 -27.77 -12.19 15.66
C LEU A 5 -26.42 -12.43 14.98
N SER A 6 -25.96 -13.68 14.90
CA SER A 6 -24.74 -14.05 14.17
C SER A 6 -24.91 -13.84 12.66
N GLY A 7 -26.06 -14.21 12.09
CA GLY A 7 -26.35 -14.00 10.67
C GLY A 7 -26.32 -12.53 10.27
N VAL A 8 -26.97 -11.66 11.05
CA VAL A 8 -26.96 -10.21 10.81
C VAL A 8 -25.54 -9.65 10.91
N ARG A 9 -24.74 -10.05 11.92
CA ARG A 9 -23.33 -9.61 12.05
C ARG A 9 -22.47 -10.03 10.86
N THR A 10 -22.67 -11.24 10.32
CA THR A 10 -21.94 -11.70 9.14
C THR A 10 -22.28 -10.88 7.90
N VAL A 11 -23.57 -10.60 7.68
CA VAL A 11 -24.02 -9.77 6.55
C VAL A 11 -23.48 -8.34 6.67
N ASP A 12 -23.56 -7.75 7.86
CA ASP A 12 -23.01 -6.43 8.15
C ASP A 12 -21.49 -6.36 7.90
N THR A 13 -20.75 -7.35 8.38
CA THR A 13 -19.30 -7.46 8.14
C THR A 13 -18.99 -7.54 6.65
N ARG A 14 -19.73 -8.35 5.89
CA ARG A 14 -19.55 -8.47 4.44
C ARG A 14 -19.88 -7.17 3.71
N ALA A 15 -20.96 -6.49 4.08
CA ALA A 15 -21.33 -5.21 3.49
C ALA A 15 -20.23 -4.15 3.68
N ASN A 16 -19.62 -4.10 4.87
CA ASN A 16 -18.51 -3.21 5.15
C ASN A 16 -17.25 -3.55 4.33
N LEU A 17 -16.95 -4.84 4.12
CA LEU A 17 -15.81 -5.29 3.32
C LEU A 17 -15.98 -5.06 1.82
N LEU A 18 -17.20 -5.15 1.28
CA LEU A 18 -17.44 -4.90 -0.15
C LEU A 18 -17.08 -3.47 -0.57
N ARG A 19 -17.35 -2.49 0.29
CA ARG A 19 -16.94 -1.10 0.05
C ARG A 19 -15.42 -0.94 0.05
N ALA A 20 -14.74 -1.55 1.04
CA ALA A 20 -13.29 -1.47 1.16
C ALA A 20 -12.58 -2.25 0.02
N GLY A 21 -13.13 -3.39 -0.39
CA GLY A 21 -12.59 -4.21 -1.48
C GLY A 21 -12.60 -3.47 -2.82
N GLY A 22 -13.70 -2.78 -3.15
CA GLY A 22 -13.75 -1.99 -4.39
C GLY A 22 -12.70 -0.88 -4.46
N LEU A 23 -12.37 -0.25 -3.33
CA LEU A 23 -11.30 0.75 -3.25
C LEU A 23 -9.92 0.11 -3.36
N LEU A 24 -9.73 -1.08 -2.76
CA LEU A 24 -8.49 -1.85 -2.85
C LEU A 24 -8.20 -2.29 -4.29
N ASP A 25 -9.21 -2.80 -4.99
CA ASP A 25 -9.09 -3.26 -6.38
C ASP A 25 -8.77 -2.11 -7.35
N GLN A 26 -9.15 -0.88 -7.01
CA GLN A 26 -8.86 0.32 -7.81
C GLN A 26 -7.48 0.93 -7.49
N ALA A 27 -6.97 0.74 -6.28
CA ALA A 27 -5.74 1.39 -5.82
C ALA A 27 -4.48 0.51 -5.95
N ALA A 28 -4.63 -0.82 -5.92
CA ALA A 28 -3.49 -1.74 -5.90
C ALA A 28 -3.21 -2.38 -7.27
N LEU A 29 -1.93 -2.34 -7.68
CA LEU A 29 -1.45 -3.08 -8.86
C LEU A 29 -1.51 -4.61 -8.65
N ASP A 30 -1.25 -5.06 -7.41
CA ASP A 30 -1.44 -6.44 -6.95
C ASP A 30 -2.21 -6.48 -5.61
N PRO A 31 -3.51 -6.80 -5.65
CA PRO A 31 -4.35 -6.88 -4.45
C PRO A 31 -3.90 -7.91 -3.42
N TYR A 32 -3.29 -9.02 -3.85
CA TYR A 32 -2.88 -10.09 -2.94
C TYR A 32 -1.68 -9.64 -2.09
N THR A 33 -0.66 -9.09 -2.73
CA THR A 33 0.54 -8.64 -2.03
C THR A 33 0.24 -7.50 -1.05
N PHE A 34 -0.62 -6.56 -1.44
CA PHE A 34 -1.08 -5.48 -0.55
C PHE A 34 -1.81 -6.02 0.68
N LEU A 35 -2.76 -6.93 0.49
CA LEU A 35 -3.52 -7.51 1.59
C LEU A 35 -2.64 -8.34 2.53
N ARG A 36 -1.68 -9.07 1.97
CA ARG A 36 -0.68 -9.83 2.73
C ARG A 36 0.12 -8.91 3.65
N ASP A 37 0.63 -7.80 3.12
CA ASP A 37 1.44 -6.88 3.91
C ASP A 37 0.61 -6.21 5.02
N ALA A 38 -0.57 -5.70 4.69
CA ALA A 38 -1.50 -5.14 5.67
C ALA A 38 -1.87 -6.15 6.79
N TYR A 39 -2.05 -7.43 6.43
CA TYR A 39 -2.29 -8.49 7.41
C TYR A 39 -1.08 -8.69 8.34
N LEU A 40 0.14 -8.73 7.79
CA LEU A 40 1.35 -8.88 8.57
C LEU A 40 1.60 -7.68 9.49
N GLN A 41 1.39 -6.45 9.01
CA GLN A 41 1.45 -5.24 9.82
C GLN A 41 0.44 -5.28 10.98
N ARG A 42 -0.83 -5.64 10.71
CA ARG A 42 -1.85 -5.80 11.76
C ARG A 42 -1.48 -6.90 12.75
N ARG A 43 -0.96 -8.03 12.28
CA ARG A 43 -0.53 -9.14 13.14
C ARG A 43 0.61 -8.70 14.06
N ARG A 44 1.61 -7.99 13.54
CA ARG A 44 2.70 -7.42 14.32
C ARG A 44 2.17 -6.41 15.34
N SER A 45 1.26 -5.52 14.96
CA SER A 45 0.69 -4.56 15.91
C SER A 45 -0.08 -5.24 17.03
N LEU A 46 -0.77 -6.35 16.77
CA LEU A 46 -1.45 -7.13 17.80
C LEU A 46 -0.49 -7.85 18.75
N VAL A 47 0.72 -8.22 18.26
CA VAL A 47 1.75 -8.86 19.08
C VAL A 47 2.46 -7.84 19.97
N TYR A 48 2.74 -6.67 19.42
CA TYR A 48 3.52 -5.61 20.09
C TYR A 48 2.66 -4.47 20.66
N ASP A 49 1.34 -4.68 20.78
CA ASP A 49 0.38 -3.69 21.27
C ASP A 49 0.55 -2.30 20.62
N GLY A 50 0.69 -2.29 19.29
CA GLY A 50 0.90 -1.07 18.50
C GLY A 50 2.31 -0.48 18.55
N SER A 51 3.24 -1.08 19.30
CA SER A 51 4.63 -0.65 19.46
C SER A 51 5.62 -1.66 18.87
N PRO A 52 5.51 -2.03 17.58
CA PRO A 52 6.44 -2.98 16.98
C PRO A 52 7.87 -2.41 17.05
N PRO A 53 8.88 -3.23 17.42
CA PRO A 53 10.27 -2.82 17.29
C PRO A 53 10.54 -2.46 15.82
N LEU A 54 11.37 -1.45 15.59
CA LEU A 54 11.85 -1.13 14.25
C LEU A 54 12.51 -2.40 13.70
N GLU A 55 12.08 -2.86 12.53
CA GLU A 55 12.76 -3.97 11.87
C GLU A 55 14.19 -3.51 11.56
N ASP A 56 15.17 -4.30 11.97
CA ASP A 56 16.58 -3.99 11.82
C ASP A 56 16.93 -4.02 10.32
N TYR A 57 16.69 -2.91 9.60
CA TYR A 57 17.05 -2.76 8.18
C TYR A 57 18.58 -2.82 7.96
N GLU A 58 19.36 -2.81 9.05
CA GLU A 58 20.82 -2.96 9.09
C GLU A 58 21.32 -4.30 8.50
N ASP A 59 20.47 -5.33 8.43
CA ASP A 59 20.85 -6.65 7.88
C ASP A 59 20.82 -6.69 6.33
N PHE A 60 20.21 -5.69 5.67
CA PHE A 60 20.21 -5.54 4.21
C PHE A 60 21.45 -4.79 3.69
N GLU A 61 22.12 -3.99 4.53
CA GLU A 61 23.33 -3.25 4.18
C GLU A 61 24.59 -4.14 4.19
N ASN A 62 24.51 -5.34 4.76
CA ASN A 62 25.62 -6.29 4.87
C ASN A 62 25.66 -7.35 3.74
N PHE A 63 24.81 -7.21 2.72
CA PHE A 63 25.01 -7.92 1.46
C PHE A 63 26.16 -7.23 0.73
N GLU A 64 27.37 -7.76 0.89
CA GLU A 64 28.55 -7.30 0.14
C GLU A 64 28.28 -7.43 -1.37
N ASP A 65 27.94 -6.31 -2.01
CA ASP A 65 27.75 -6.21 -3.45
C ASP A 65 29.10 -6.43 -4.17
N PRO A 66 29.29 -7.51 -4.96
CA PRO A 66 30.46 -7.63 -5.84
C PRO A 66 30.39 -6.68 -7.06
N GLU A 67 29.37 -5.82 -7.15
CA GLU A 67 29.05 -5.03 -8.34
C GLU A 67 28.97 -3.51 -8.04
N SER A 68 29.94 -2.98 -7.29
CA SER A 68 30.33 -1.56 -7.39
C SER A 68 31.04 -1.29 -8.73
N ALA A 69 30.38 -1.61 -9.85
CA ALA A 69 30.71 -1.11 -11.17
C ALA A 69 29.52 -0.25 -11.62
N ALA A 70 29.61 1.04 -11.29
CA ALA A 70 28.59 2.04 -11.56
C ALA A 70 28.02 1.94 -12.99
N PRO A 71 26.68 1.95 -13.18
CA PRO A 71 26.14 2.30 -14.47
C PRO A 71 26.32 3.82 -14.65
N ALA A 72 27.35 4.19 -15.38
CA ALA A 72 27.49 5.53 -15.91
C ALA A 72 26.24 5.87 -16.74
N ASN A 73 25.56 6.94 -16.32
CA ASN A 73 24.66 7.77 -17.11
C ASN A 73 23.25 7.20 -17.42
N VAL A 74 22.29 7.52 -16.55
CA VAL A 74 20.88 7.70 -16.95
C VAL A 74 20.56 9.20 -16.90
N PRO A 75 20.21 9.86 -18.02
CA PRO A 75 19.81 11.26 -17.99
C PRO A 75 18.49 11.40 -17.24
N ALA A 76 18.44 12.38 -16.34
CA ALA A 76 17.26 12.74 -15.58
C ALA A 76 16.12 13.12 -16.54
N THR A 77 15.18 12.21 -16.73
CA THR A 77 13.84 12.55 -17.22
C THR A 77 12.93 12.53 -16.01
N SER A 78 12.59 13.72 -15.52
CA SER A 78 11.48 13.90 -14.61
C SER A 78 10.20 13.56 -15.37
N PRO A 79 9.38 12.58 -14.97
CA PRO A 79 8.02 12.53 -15.43
C PRO A 79 7.25 13.62 -14.68
N ASP A 80 7.10 14.74 -15.37
CA ASP A 80 6.04 15.73 -15.18
C ASP A 80 4.69 15.02 -14.89
N PRO A 81 3.96 15.34 -13.82
CA PRO A 81 2.60 14.83 -13.64
C PRO A 81 1.73 15.42 -14.75
N ALA A 82 1.30 14.54 -15.66
CA ALA A 82 0.47 14.85 -16.81
C ALA A 82 -0.58 15.92 -16.51
N GLY A 83 -0.61 16.93 -17.38
CA GLY A 83 -1.52 18.05 -17.32
C GLY A 83 -2.97 17.62 -17.28
N GLU A 84 -3.74 18.35 -16.50
CA GLU A 84 -5.18 18.39 -16.56
C GLU A 84 -5.62 19.84 -16.30
N GLY A 85 -6.38 20.42 -17.21
CA GLY A 85 -7.35 21.46 -16.84
C GLY A 85 -6.97 22.91 -17.07
N ALA A 86 -7.00 23.31 -18.34
CA ALA A 86 -7.88 24.39 -18.84
C ALA A 86 -7.90 25.78 -18.13
N VAL A 87 -7.46 26.76 -18.95
CA VAL A 87 -7.97 28.15 -19.13
C VAL A 87 -7.80 29.18 -18.00
N GLU A 88 -6.78 30.05 -18.16
CA GLU A 88 -6.86 31.47 -17.80
C GLU A 88 -6.81 32.34 -19.08
N PRO A 89 -7.45 33.53 -19.09
CA PRO A 89 -7.76 34.32 -20.29
C PRO A 89 -6.69 35.38 -20.62
N ALA A 90 -6.89 36.08 -21.75
CA ALA A 90 -6.31 37.39 -22.08
C ALA A 90 -4.79 37.36 -22.42
N GLU A 91 -4.22 38.11 -23.35
CA GLU A 91 -4.65 39.15 -24.30
C GLU A 91 -3.43 39.44 -25.18
N LYS A 92 -3.71 39.89 -26.42
CA LYS A 92 -2.83 40.55 -27.39
C LYS A 92 -1.98 39.69 -28.33
#